data_AF-A0AAN0LYN2-F1
#
_entry.id   AF-A0AAN0LYN2-F1
#
_cell.length_a   1.000
_cell.length_b   1.000
_cell.length_c   1.000
_cell.angle_alpha   90.00
_cell.angle_beta   90.00
_cell.angle_gamma   90.00
#
_symmetry.space_group_name_H-M   'P 1'
#
loop_
_entity.id
_entity.type
_entity.pdbx_description
1 polymer ?
#
loop_
_entity_poly.entity_id
_entity_poly.type
_entity_poly.pdbx_seq_one_letter_code
_entity_poly.pdbx_strand_id
1 'polypeptide(L)' 'MKPITLKLTNDQIFDLKKRYYAYKIRTDLPYTHFQIRGDDFTITAYTSGKVVFQGQVCCFSCFSLWIRRIRGNPIE' A
#
# COMPACT_ATOMS: atom_id res chain seq x y z
N MET A 1 16.38 -6.77 5.48
CA MET A 1 15.33 -5.73 5.60
C MET A 1 14.05 -6.35 6.12
N LYS A 2 13.32 -5.68 7.02
CA LYS A 2 12.06 -6.19 7.56
C LYS A 2 10.89 -5.66 6.72
N PRO A 3 10.00 -6.52 6.20
CA PRO A 3 8.78 -6.09 5.55
C PRO A 3 7.88 -5.39 6.57
N ILE A 4 7.29 -4.26 6.19
CA ILE A 4 6.36 -3.53 7.06
C ILE A 4 4.96 -3.92 6.64
N THR A 5 4.18 -4.43 7.59
CA THR A 5 2.80 -4.85 7.34
C THR A 5 1.85 -3.90 8.02
N LEU A 6 0.84 -3.45 7.29
CA LEU A 6 -0.18 -2.51 7.74
C LEU A 6 -1.56 -3.09 7.45
N LYS A 7 -2.56 -2.65 8.20
CA LYS A 7 -3.96 -2.98 7.95
C LYS A 7 -4.67 -1.71 7.48
N LEU A 8 -5.27 -1.76 6.30
CA LEU A 8 -5.98 -0.67 5.65
C LEU A 8 -7.39 -1.12 5.30
N THR A 9 -8.31 -0.16 5.19
CA THR A 9 -9.67 -0.43 4.68
C THR A 9 -9.64 -0.56 3.16
N ASN A 10 -10.70 -1.13 2.58
CA ASN A 10 -10.83 -1.26 1.13
C ASN A 10 -10.71 0.11 0.43
N ASP A 11 -11.36 1.15 0.95
CA ASP A 11 -11.26 2.52 0.42
C ASP A 11 -9.83 3.03 0.39
N GLN A 12 -9.08 2.85 1.48
CA GLN A 12 -7.67 3.25 1.55
C GLN A 12 -6.80 2.43 0.58
N ILE A 13 -7.11 1.15 0.38
CA ILE A 13 -6.42 0.29 -0.60
C ILE A 13 -6.69 0.78 -2.02
N PHE A 14 -7.92 1.17 -2.35
CA PHE A 14 -8.24 1.74 -3.66
C PHE A 14 -7.61 3.12 -3.89
N ASP A 15 -7.55 3.97 -2.86
CA ASP A 15 -6.85 5.25 -2.95
C ASP A 15 -5.34 5.07 -3.14
N LEU A 16 -4.76 4.08 -2.47
CA LEU A 16 -3.38 3.66 -2.66
C LEU A 16 -3.14 3.17 -4.10
N LYS A 17 -4.05 2.38 -4.67
CA LYS A 17 -3.98 1.99 -6.08
C LYS A 17 -3.97 3.21 -7.01
N LYS A 18 -4.83 4.20 -6.75
CA LYS A 18 -4.88 5.45 -7.52
C LYS A 18 -3.61 6.26 -7.37
N ARG A 19 -3.04 6.36 -6.17
CA ARG A 19 -1.80 7.11 -5.92
C ARG A 19 -0.59 6.54 -6.68
N TYR A 20 -0.54 5.22 -6.80
CA TYR A 20 0.54 4.50 -7.49
C TYR A 20 0.15 4.04 -8.90
N TYR A 21 -0.85 4.66 -9.53
CA TYR A 21 -1.33 4.28 -10.87
C TYR A 21 -0.23 4.30 -11.95
N ALA A 22 0.77 5.17 -11.79
CA ALA A 22 1.90 5.31 -12.70
C ALA A 22 2.92 4.16 -12.61
N TYR A 23 2.84 3.33 -11.55
CA TYR A 23 3.73 2.19 -11.36
C TYR A 23 3.14 0.91 -11.95
N LYS A 24 3.97 -0.12 -12.10
CA LYS A 24 3.53 -1.42 -12.61
C LYS A 24 2.64 -2.13 -11.58
N ILE A 25 1.35 -2.21 -11.88
CA ILE A 25 0.35 -2.91 -11.07
C ILE A 25 0.13 -4.32 -11.63
N ARG A 26 0.26 -5.34 -10.78
CA ARG A 26 -0.08 -6.73 -11.06
C ARG A 26 -1.36 -7.10 -10.32
N THR A 27 -2.30 -7.74 -11.00
CA THR A 27 -3.58 -8.21 -10.44
C THR A 27 -3.78 -9.71 -10.58
N ASP A 28 -2.77 -10.43 -11.06
CA ASP A 28 -2.79 -11.87 -11.37
C ASP A 28 -2.58 -12.76 -10.12
N LEU A 29 -2.30 -12.17 -8.96
CA LEU A 29 -1.95 -12.89 -7.74
C LEU A 29 -3.20 -13.32 -6.95
N PRO A 30 -3.28 -14.59 -6.51
CA PRO A 30 -4.43 -15.08 -5.75
C PRO A 30 -4.55 -14.38 -4.40
N TYR A 31 -5.79 -14.11 -3.97
CA TYR A 31 -6.12 -13.46 -2.70
C TYR A 31 -5.52 -12.05 -2.52
N THR A 32 -5.16 -11.39 -3.61
CA THR A 32 -4.71 -10.00 -3.61
C THR A 32 -5.66 -9.12 -4.40
N HIS A 33 -5.81 -7.87 -3.96
CA HIS A 33 -6.41 -6.85 -4.80
C HIS A 33 -5.45 -6.44 -5.91
N PHE A 34 -4.18 -6.24 -5.56
CA PHE A 34 -3.11 -5.91 -6.47
C PHE A 34 -1.75 -5.99 -5.77
N GLN A 35 -0.71 -6.04 -6.59
CA GLN A 35 0.67 -5.81 -6.19
C GLN A 35 1.26 -4.67 -7.04
N ILE A 36 1.82 -3.67 -6.40
CA ILE A 36 2.59 -2.60 -7.05
C ILE A 36 4.06 -2.96 -6.95
N ARG A 37 4.78 -2.88 -8.07
CA ARG A 37 6.23 -3.05 -8.11
C ARG A 37 6.88 -1.81 -8.72
N GLY A 38 7.66 -1.11 -7.90
CA GLY A 38 8.63 -0.12 -8.35
C GLY A 38 10.04 -0.71 -8.37
N ASP A 39 11.03 0.07 -8.79
CA ASP A 39 12.44 -0.34 -8.83
C ASP A 39 12.96 -0.75 -7.43
N ASP A 40 12.67 0.04 -6.41
CA ASP A 40 13.21 -0.16 -5.04
C ASP A 40 12.16 -0.60 -4.00
N PHE A 41 10.91 -0.84 -4.43
CA PHE A 41 9.84 -1.22 -3.51
C PHE A 41 8.77 -2.10 -4.15
N THR A 42 8.12 -2.89 -3.32
CA THR A 42 6.97 -3.73 -3.65
C THR A 42 5.89 -3.54 -2.58
N ILE A 43 4.66 -3.29 -3.03
CA ILE A 43 3.48 -3.16 -2.17
C ILE A 43 2.50 -4.25 -2.56
N THR A 44 2.15 -5.13 -1.64
CA THR A 44 1.16 -6.20 -1.88
C THR A 44 -0.06 -5.95 -1.01
N ALA A 45 -1.21 -5.71 -1.64
CA ALA A 45 -2.48 -5.51 -0.95
C ALA A 45 -3.34 -6.77 -1.03
N TYR A 46 -3.58 -7.41 0.11
CA TYR A 46 -4.40 -8.60 0.23
C TYR A 46 -5.88 -8.25 0.40
N THR A 47 -6.76 -9.16 -0.02
CA THR A 47 -8.22 -9.02 0.13
C THR A 47 -8.69 -9.01 1.59
N SER A 48 -7.84 -9.45 2.52
CA SER A 48 -8.08 -9.38 3.98
C SER A 48 -7.86 -7.98 4.59
N GLY A 49 -7.51 -6.98 3.78
CA GLY A 49 -7.15 -5.64 4.24
C GLY A 49 -5.69 -5.51 4.73
N LYS A 50 -4.91 -6.60 4.68
CA LYS A 50 -3.48 -6.58 4.99
C LYS A 50 -2.71 -6.02 3.79
N VAL A 51 -1.85 -5.04 4.03
CA VAL A 51 -0.95 -4.46 3.04
C VAL A 51 0.49 -4.65 3.50
N VAL A 52 1.32 -5.25 2.65
CA VAL A 52 2.72 -5.54 2.92
C VAL A 52 3.58 -4.63 2.06
N PHE A 53 4.42 -3.83 2.71
CA PHE A 53 5.41 -2.97 2.07
C PHE A 53 6.81 -3.57 2.23
N GLN A 54 7.47 -3.78 1.11
CA GLN A 54 8.83 -4.31 1.01
C GLN A 54 9.66 -3.36 0.17
N GLY A 55 10.49 -2.51 0.77
CA GLY A 55 11.31 -1.55 0.03
C GLY A 55 12.15 -0.69 0.94
N GLN A 56 12.95 0.21 0.34
CA GLN A 56 13.83 1.10 1.09
C GLN A 56 13.07 2.01 2.07
N VAL A 57 13.75 2.36 3.17
CA VAL A 57 13.20 3.17 4.27
C VAL A 57 12.75 4.55 3.79
N CYS A 58 13.41 5.12 2.78
CA CYS A 58 13.06 6.43 2.22
C CYS A 58 11.65 6.44 1.61
N CYS A 59 11.29 5.40 0.83
CA CYS A 59 9.92 5.26 0.29
C CYS A 59 8.88 5.03 1.40
N PHE A 60 9.26 4.37 2.49
CA PHE A 60 8.35 4.14 3.61
C PHE A 60 7.96 5.45 4.32
N SER A 61 8.85 6.44 4.42
CA SER A 61 8.53 7.71 5.07
C SER A 61 7.34 8.41 4.39
N CYS A 62 7.39 8.56 3.06
CA CYS A 62 6.30 9.17 2.28
C CYS A 62 4.99 8.37 2.40
N PHE A 63 5.09 7.03 2.38
CA PHE A 63 3.97 6.13 2.55
C PHE A 63 3.31 6.25 3.94
N SER A 64 4.12 6.25 4.99
CA SER A 64 3.67 6.37 6.38
C SER A 64 3.05 7.73 6.69
N LEU A 65 3.57 8.81 6.09
CA LEU A 65 3.03 10.15 6.21
C LEU A 65 1.64 10.25 5.57
N TRP A 66 1.47 9.64 4.39
CA TRP A 66 0.17 9.57 3.74
C TRP A 66 -0.83 8.75 4.55
N ILE A 67 -0.42 7.60 5.10
CA ILE A 67 -1.28 6.79 5.98
C ILE A 67 -1.71 7.56 7.22
N ARG A 68 -0.81 8.32 7.85
CA ARG A 68 -1.14 9.19 8.98
C ARG A 68 -2.15 10.25 8.59
N ARG A 69 -2.03 10.82 7.39
CA ARG A 69 -2.95 11.84 6.88
C ARG A 69 -4.35 11.30 6.60
N ILE A 70 -4.49 10.08 6.05
CA ILE A 70 -5.80 9.44 5.80
C ILE A 70 -6.43 8.82 7.06
N ARG A 71 -5.63 8.46 8.07
CA ARG A 71 -6.13 8.02 9.38
C ARG A 71 -6.52 9.17 10.32
N GLY A 72 -6.07 10.38 10.00
CA GLY A 72 -6.32 11.60 10.78
C GLY A 72 -7.66 12.29 10.50
N ASN A 73 -8.47 11.80 9.56
CA ASN A 73 -9.89 12.17 9.48
C ASN A 73 -10.69 11.11 10.26
N PRO A 74 -11.02 11.35 11.54
CA PRO A 74 -12.18 10.67 12.11
C PRO A 74 -13.37 11.06 11.24
N ILE A 75 -14.18 10.05 10.92
CA ILE A 75 -15.53 10.28 10.46
C ILE A 75 -16.25 10.79 11.72
N GLU A 76 -16.34 12.10 11.88
CA GLU A 76 -17.34 12.77 12.73
C GLU A 76 -17.84 14.01 11.99
#